data_AF-A0A0D7WWF7-F1
#
_entry.id   AF-A0A0D7WWF7-F1
#
_cell.length_a   1.000
_cell.length_b   1.000
_cell.length_c   1.000
_cell.angle_alpha   90.00
_cell.angle_beta   90.00
_cell.angle_gamma   90.00
#
_symmetry.space_group_name_H-M   'P 1'
#
loop_
_entity.id
_entity.type
_entity.pdbx_description
1 polymer ?
#
loop_
_entity_poly.entity_id
_entity_poly.type
_entity_poly.pdbx_seq_one_letter_code
_entity_poly.pdbx_strand_id
1 'polypeptide(L)'
;MNKDYFVDISEELGLTSGTLYLMNISKRSIDEMSFEFVDRSLNFLQEQGAHSFGKIITMFDGYNDIKDEIYEINEVRTWVKELFQLYPHFLYFINYSFDSHITLLSSVSDVEISYTGGGTLSPMEYKRLGIDPLTDIEPKQWTITLSEGLYLQMKRALIDYGQNVNDFLGAAETIKMINAVTNPTKLGKNQII
;
A
#
# COMPACT_ATOMS: atom_id res chain seq x y z
N MET A 1 -21.57 -0.74 -17.75
CA MET A 1 -20.70 -0.53 -16.58
C MET A 1 -21.56 -0.76 -15.35
N ASN A 2 -21.36 -1.88 -14.65
CA ASN A 2 -22.23 -2.31 -13.56
C ASN A 2 -21.99 -1.40 -12.35
N LYS A 3 -23.04 -0.83 -11.75
CA LYS A 3 -22.95 0.13 -10.63
C LYS A 3 -22.65 -0.53 -9.27
N ASP A 4 -22.38 -1.83 -9.24
CA ASP A 4 -22.42 -2.63 -8.01
C ASP A 4 -21.11 -2.69 -7.21
N TYR A 5 -20.05 -1.95 -7.59
CA TYR A 5 -18.74 -2.06 -6.92
C TYR A 5 -18.05 -0.73 -6.58
N PHE A 6 -18.71 0.40 -6.79
CA PHE A 6 -18.17 1.72 -6.42
C PHE A 6 -19.06 2.33 -5.35
N VAL A 7 -18.76 2.01 -4.10
CA VAL A 7 -19.33 2.71 -2.95
C VAL A 7 -18.35 3.81 -2.60
N ASP A 8 -18.77 5.07 -2.76
CA ASP A 8 -18.11 6.17 -2.06
C ASP A 8 -18.38 5.94 -0.57
N ILE A 9 -17.35 5.48 0.16
CA ILE A 9 -17.49 5.12 1.57
C ILE A 9 -17.94 6.30 2.44
N SER A 10 -17.74 7.53 1.95
CA SER A 10 -18.21 8.73 2.66
C SER A 10 -19.75 8.91 2.60
N GLU A 11 -20.45 8.14 1.76
CA GLU A 11 -21.92 8.13 1.69
C GLU A 11 -22.56 7.05 2.60
N GLU A 12 -21.75 6.22 3.26
CA GLU A 12 -22.23 5.14 4.12
C GLU A 12 -22.68 5.65 5.51
N LEU A 13 -23.70 5.01 6.08
CA LEU A 13 -24.20 5.33 7.44
C LEU A 13 -23.35 4.70 8.55
N GLY A 14 -22.44 3.78 8.20
CA GLY A 14 -21.55 3.08 9.12
C GLY A 14 -20.88 1.87 8.47
N LEU A 15 -19.86 1.32 9.13
CA LEU A 15 -19.13 0.16 8.60
C LEU A 15 -19.82 -1.17 8.95
N THR A 16 -20.00 -2.03 7.94
CA THR A 16 -20.53 -3.37 8.14
C THR A 16 -19.41 -4.39 8.42
N SER A 17 -19.70 -5.33 9.32
CA SER A 17 -18.77 -6.43 9.62
C SER A 17 -18.59 -7.34 8.39
N GLY A 18 -17.36 -7.79 8.13
CA GLY A 18 -17.03 -8.61 6.96
C GLY A 18 -16.99 -7.89 5.60
N THR A 19 -17.40 -6.63 5.53
CA THR A 19 -17.31 -5.83 4.30
C THR A 19 -15.95 -5.17 4.17
N LEU A 20 -15.43 -5.19 2.94
CA LEU A 20 -14.28 -4.41 2.49
C LEU A 20 -14.76 -3.35 1.51
N TYR A 21 -14.15 -2.18 1.57
CA TYR A 21 -14.51 -1.02 0.77
C TYR A 21 -13.38 -0.68 -0.18
N LEU A 22 -13.74 -0.42 -1.43
CA LEU A 22 -12.79 -0.06 -2.47
C LEU A 22 -12.63 1.46 -2.51
N MET A 23 -11.43 1.94 -2.22
CA MET A 23 -11.03 3.32 -2.44
C MET A 23 -10.35 3.42 -3.82
N ASN A 24 -11.12 3.84 -4.83
CA ASN A 24 -10.60 4.01 -6.18
C ASN A 24 -10.05 5.43 -6.39
N ILE A 25 -8.73 5.53 -6.55
CA ILE A 25 -8.01 6.79 -6.77
C ILE A 25 -7.88 6.98 -8.28
N SER A 26 -8.60 7.95 -8.82
CA SER A 26 -8.57 8.23 -10.25
C SER A 26 -7.28 8.93 -10.67
N LYS A 27 -6.80 8.66 -11.89
CA LYS A 27 -5.71 9.41 -12.52
C LYS A 27 -5.95 10.92 -12.49
N ARG A 28 -7.20 11.37 -12.67
CA ARG A 28 -7.56 12.79 -12.57
C ARG A 28 -7.20 13.37 -11.19
N SER A 29 -7.49 12.66 -10.10
CA SER A 29 -7.14 13.10 -8.75
C SER A 29 -5.62 13.25 -8.58
N ILE A 30 -4.84 12.41 -9.27
CA ILE A 30 -3.38 12.42 -9.23
C ILE A 30 -2.83 13.59 -10.06
N ASP A 31 -3.32 13.74 -11.29
CA ASP A 31 -2.95 14.83 -12.19
C ASP A 31 -3.27 16.20 -11.57
N GLU A 32 -4.37 16.31 -10.84
CA GLU A 32 -4.82 17.54 -10.17
C GLU A 32 -4.25 17.71 -8.75
N MET A 33 -3.45 16.76 -8.23
CA MET A 33 -3.01 16.71 -6.82
C MET A 33 -4.16 16.93 -5.82
N SER A 34 -5.32 16.37 -6.13
CA SER A 34 -6.53 16.48 -5.32
C SER A 34 -6.64 15.31 -4.34
N PHE A 35 -6.85 15.64 -3.07
CA PHE A 35 -7.08 14.68 -1.99
C PHE A 35 -8.52 14.69 -1.48
N GLU A 36 -9.42 15.52 -2.05
CA GLU A 36 -10.76 15.76 -1.52
C GLU A 36 -11.54 14.46 -1.25
N PHE A 37 -11.51 13.51 -2.18
CA PHE A 37 -12.17 12.21 -2.01
C PHE A 37 -11.57 11.38 -0.86
N VAL A 38 -10.23 11.40 -0.73
CA VAL A 38 -9.52 10.69 0.33
C VAL A 38 -9.80 11.35 1.68
N ASP A 39 -9.81 12.68 1.74
CA ASP A 39 -10.11 13.45 2.95
C ASP A 39 -11.51 13.09 3.48
N ARG A 40 -12.54 13.11 2.61
CA ARG A 40 -13.90 12.72 2.98
C ARG A 40 -13.95 11.27 3.47
N SER A 41 -13.29 10.35 2.77
CA SER A 41 -13.24 8.94 3.14
C SER A 41 -12.55 8.72 4.48
N LEU A 42 -11.43 9.41 4.73
CA LEU A 42 -10.68 9.29 5.97
C LEU A 42 -11.39 9.93 7.14
N ASN A 43 -12.05 11.07 6.95
CA ASN A 43 -12.89 11.66 8.00
C ASN A 43 -13.97 10.67 8.44
N PHE A 44 -14.67 10.04 7.48
CA PHE A 44 -15.64 8.99 7.80
C PHE A 44 -14.98 7.83 8.56
N LEU A 45 -13.88 7.26 8.06
CA LEU A 45 -13.21 6.13 8.71
C LEU A 45 -12.72 6.45 10.13
N GLN A 46 -12.27 7.69 10.35
CA GLN A 46 -11.84 8.18 11.67
C GLN A 46 -13.02 8.26 12.64
N GLU A 47 -14.20 8.70 12.20
CA GLU A 47 -15.42 8.69 13.01
C GLU A 47 -15.83 7.27 13.42
N GLN A 48 -15.51 6.26 12.59
CA GLN A 48 -15.78 4.85 12.91
C GLN A 48 -14.73 4.24 13.86
N GLY A 49 -13.64 4.95 14.15
CA GLY A 49 -12.61 4.55 15.11
C GLY A 49 -12.02 3.17 14.83
N ALA A 50 -11.96 2.31 15.85
CA ALA A 50 -11.39 0.97 15.76
C ALA A 50 -12.05 0.08 14.67
N HIS A 51 -13.33 0.28 14.38
CA HIS A 51 -14.07 -0.54 13.40
C HIS A 51 -13.59 -0.36 11.95
N SER A 52 -12.82 0.69 11.69
CA SER A 52 -12.23 1.00 10.38
C SER A 52 -10.93 0.25 10.06
N PHE A 53 -10.35 -0.45 11.05
CA PHE A 53 -9.10 -1.19 10.86
C PHE A 53 -9.21 -2.21 9.72
N GLY A 54 -8.29 -2.12 8.76
CA GLY A 54 -8.17 -3.09 7.67
C GLY A 54 -9.39 -3.19 6.75
N LYS A 55 -10.18 -2.12 6.59
CA LYS A 55 -11.43 -2.10 5.81
C LYS A 55 -11.27 -1.66 4.37
N ILE A 56 -10.17 -1.01 4.02
CA ILE A 56 -10.00 -0.34 2.73
C ILE A 56 -9.07 -1.15 1.83
N ILE A 57 -9.45 -1.32 0.58
CA ILE A 57 -8.55 -1.73 -0.51
C ILE A 57 -8.37 -0.49 -1.39
N THR A 58 -7.13 -0.07 -1.66
CA THR A 58 -6.87 1.01 -2.60
C THR A 58 -6.62 0.47 -4.00
N MET A 59 -7.16 1.14 -5.02
CA MET A 59 -6.83 0.93 -6.42
C MET A 59 -6.55 2.26 -7.11
N PHE A 60 -5.74 2.22 -8.16
CA PHE A 60 -5.40 3.37 -8.99
C PHE A 60 -5.98 3.13 -10.38
N ASP A 61 -6.93 3.96 -10.81
CA ASP A 61 -7.62 3.81 -12.09
C ASP A 61 -7.19 4.87 -13.12
N GLY A 62 -7.22 4.51 -14.41
CA GLY A 62 -6.80 5.37 -15.51
C GLY A 62 -5.35 5.20 -15.98
N TYR A 63 -4.67 4.14 -15.54
CA TYR A 63 -3.30 3.79 -15.95
C TYR A 63 -3.21 2.47 -16.76
N ASN A 64 -4.34 1.95 -17.23
CA ASN A 64 -4.43 0.65 -17.92
C ASN A 64 -3.68 0.60 -19.27
N ASP A 65 -3.31 1.75 -19.81
CA ASP A 65 -2.57 1.91 -21.06
C ASP A 65 -1.05 2.06 -20.86
N ILE A 66 -0.60 2.13 -19.60
CA ILE A 66 0.81 2.25 -19.22
C ILE A 66 1.36 0.85 -18.89
N LYS A 67 2.59 0.58 -19.33
CA LYS A 67 3.26 -0.72 -19.10
C LYS A 67 3.93 -0.80 -17.73
N ASP A 68 4.31 0.34 -17.20
CA ASP A 68 4.97 0.47 -15.90
C ASP A 68 3.99 0.10 -14.79
N GLU A 69 4.51 -0.48 -13.71
CA GLU A 69 3.70 -0.76 -12.54
C GLU A 69 3.30 0.54 -11.84
N ILE A 70 2.16 0.56 -11.16
CA ILE A 70 1.61 1.77 -10.52
C ILE A 70 2.63 2.49 -9.63
N TYR A 71 3.44 1.74 -8.88
CA TYR A 71 4.46 2.29 -7.98
C TYR A 71 5.71 2.82 -8.70
N GLU A 72 5.87 2.59 -10.00
CA GLU A 72 6.95 3.09 -10.85
C GLU A 72 6.58 4.44 -11.50
N ILE A 73 5.29 4.73 -11.60
CA ILE A 73 4.76 5.94 -12.24
C ILE A 73 5.03 7.18 -11.37
N ASN A 74 5.77 8.16 -11.89
CA ASN A 74 6.29 9.29 -11.10
C ASN A 74 5.20 10.17 -10.47
N GLU A 75 4.13 10.46 -11.20
CA GLU A 75 3.00 11.25 -10.69
C GLU A 75 2.28 10.52 -9.55
N VAL A 76 2.11 9.19 -9.67
CA VAL A 76 1.55 8.36 -8.60
C VAL A 76 2.47 8.40 -7.38
N ARG A 77 3.77 8.17 -7.56
CA ARG A 77 4.76 8.23 -6.46
C ARG A 77 4.72 9.58 -5.75
N THR A 78 4.61 10.67 -6.50
CA THR A 78 4.53 12.04 -5.95
C THR A 78 3.26 12.22 -5.13
N TRP A 79 2.12 11.82 -5.68
CA TRP A 79 0.83 11.94 -5.01
C TRP A 79 0.75 11.07 -3.75
N VAL A 80 1.24 9.83 -3.79
CA VAL A 80 1.24 8.92 -2.62
C VAL A 80 2.19 9.43 -1.53
N LYS A 81 3.34 10.02 -1.89
CA LYS A 81 4.22 10.66 -0.90
C LYS A 81 3.50 11.77 -0.14
N GLU A 82 2.76 12.63 -0.85
CA GLU A 82 1.98 13.70 -0.23
C GLU A 82 0.83 13.15 0.63
N LEU A 83 0.16 12.08 0.17
CA LEU A 83 -0.84 11.38 0.97
C LEU A 83 -0.27 10.95 2.33
N PHE A 84 0.93 10.37 2.37
CA PHE A 84 1.58 9.96 3.63
C PHE A 84 2.13 11.12 4.45
N GLN A 85 2.36 12.30 3.86
CA GLN A 85 2.63 13.52 4.63
C GLN A 85 1.38 14.01 5.35
N LEU A 86 0.23 13.98 4.67
CA LEU A 86 -1.06 14.42 5.21
C LEU A 86 -1.66 13.41 6.20
N TYR A 87 -1.54 12.12 5.90
CA TYR A 87 -2.16 11.02 6.63
C TYR A 87 -1.15 9.90 6.94
N PRO A 88 -0.17 10.11 7.84
CA PRO A 88 0.89 9.13 8.04
C PRO A 88 0.42 7.80 8.66
N HIS A 89 -0.79 7.77 9.24
CA HIS A 89 -1.44 6.55 9.74
C HIS A 89 -2.34 5.85 8.71
N PHE A 90 -2.38 6.30 7.45
CA PHE A 90 -3.29 5.80 6.41
C PHE A 90 -3.30 4.26 6.28
N LEU A 91 -2.15 3.61 6.43
CA LEU A 91 -2.03 2.15 6.35
C LEU A 91 -2.87 1.38 7.39
N TYR A 92 -3.27 2.03 8.50
CA TYR A 92 -4.16 1.43 9.49
C TYR A 92 -5.50 0.98 8.88
N PHE A 93 -6.01 1.74 7.91
CA PHE A 93 -7.29 1.46 7.28
C PHE A 93 -7.16 0.37 6.20
N ILE A 94 -5.95 0.07 5.74
CA ILE A 94 -5.72 -0.76 4.55
C ILE A 94 -5.82 -2.25 4.89
N ASN A 95 -6.54 -2.99 4.06
CA ASN A 95 -6.60 -4.43 4.11
C ASN A 95 -5.36 -5.05 3.44
N TYR A 96 -4.71 -5.99 4.14
CA TYR A 96 -3.46 -6.57 3.67
C TYR A 96 -3.64 -7.75 2.72
N SER A 97 -4.85 -8.28 2.55
CA SER A 97 -5.09 -9.49 1.76
C SER A 97 -4.99 -9.30 0.24
N PHE A 98 -4.87 -8.06 -0.24
CA PHE A 98 -4.91 -7.71 -1.67
C PHE A 98 -3.72 -6.85 -2.12
N ASP A 99 -2.60 -6.90 -1.40
CA ASP A 99 -1.33 -6.23 -1.75
C ASP A 99 -1.39 -4.70 -1.97
N SER A 100 -2.53 -4.06 -1.74
CA SER A 100 -2.68 -2.60 -1.90
C SER A 100 -1.72 -1.81 -1.01
N HIS A 101 -1.41 -2.34 0.19
CA HIS A 101 -0.36 -1.84 1.08
C HIS A 101 1.04 -1.92 0.47
N ILE A 102 1.35 -2.97 -0.31
CA ILE A 102 2.63 -3.11 -1.03
C ILE A 102 2.75 -2.01 -2.08
N THR A 103 1.72 -1.79 -2.89
CA THR A 103 1.72 -0.71 -3.90
C THR A 103 1.93 0.66 -3.27
N LEU A 104 1.23 0.96 -2.16
CA LEU A 104 1.38 2.22 -1.42
C LEU A 104 2.81 2.39 -0.87
N LEU A 105 3.34 1.37 -0.19
CA LEU A 105 4.68 1.39 0.39
C LEU A 105 5.76 1.49 -0.69
N SER A 106 5.64 0.75 -1.78
CA SER A 106 6.54 0.81 -2.94
C SER A 106 6.54 2.19 -3.59
N SER A 107 5.41 2.89 -3.60
CA SER A 107 5.30 4.24 -4.19
C SER A 107 6.07 5.31 -3.41
N VAL A 108 6.25 5.13 -2.09
CA VAL A 108 6.99 6.06 -1.22
C VAL A 108 8.41 5.60 -0.88
N SER A 109 8.81 4.45 -1.39
CA SER A 109 10.08 3.80 -1.09
C SER A 109 10.96 3.65 -2.33
N ASP A 110 12.23 3.33 -2.09
CA ASP A 110 13.07 2.76 -3.14
C ASP A 110 12.77 1.26 -3.20
N VAL A 111 12.42 0.77 -4.39
CA VAL A 111 12.09 -0.64 -4.60
C VAL A 111 13.25 -1.29 -5.34
N GLU A 112 13.93 -2.22 -4.67
CA GLU A 112 14.88 -3.10 -5.31
C GLU A 112 14.19 -4.44 -5.56
N ILE A 113 13.92 -4.73 -6.82
CA ILE A 113 13.42 -6.04 -7.24
C ILE A 113 14.65 -6.94 -7.38
N SER A 114 14.97 -7.70 -6.34
CA SER A 114 15.95 -8.78 -6.43
C SER A 114 15.28 -9.97 -7.12
N TYR A 115 15.42 -10.01 -8.44
CA TYR A 115 15.02 -11.15 -9.24
C TYR A 115 16.05 -12.28 -9.02
N THR A 116 15.69 -13.31 -8.24
CA THR A 116 16.59 -14.46 -8.04
C THR A 116 16.35 -15.60 -9.04
N GLY A 117 15.30 -15.53 -9.87
CA GLY A 117 15.02 -16.51 -10.93
C GLY A 117 15.58 -16.16 -12.32
N GLY A 118 15.30 -17.00 -13.33
CA GLY A 118 15.35 -16.61 -14.75
C GLY A 118 14.07 -15.89 -15.19
N GLY A 119 14.12 -15.07 -16.25
CA GLY A 119 12.93 -14.37 -16.79
C GLY A 119 11.75 -15.32 -17.02
N THR A 120 10.51 -14.83 -16.86
CA THR A 120 9.29 -15.65 -17.01
C THR A 120 9.25 -16.31 -18.39
N LEU A 121 9.23 -17.64 -18.39
CA LEU A 121 9.16 -18.44 -19.61
C LEU A 121 7.70 -18.62 -20.05
N SER A 122 7.49 -18.87 -21.34
CA SER A 122 6.19 -19.31 -21.83
C SER A 122 5.88 -20.76 -21.39
N PRO A 123 4.60 -21.18 -21.38
CA PRO A 123 4.24 -22.58 -21.08
C PRO A 123 5.00 -23.61 -21.93
N MET A 124 5.30 -23.29 -23.19
CA MET A 124 6.08 -24.16 -24.06
C MET A 124 7.56 -24.23 -23.67
N GLU A 125 8.13 -23.12 -23.21
CA GLU A 125 9.52 -23.07 -22.74
C GLU A 125 9.70 -23.80 -21.41
N TYR A 126 8.77 -23.65 -20.46
CA TYR A 126 8.75 -24.46 -19.24
C TYR A 126 8.71 -25.95 -19.57
N LYS A 127 7.81 -26.36 -20.48
CA LYS A 127 7.70 -27.76 -20.91
C LYS A 127 8.94 -28.27 -21.63
N ARG A 128 9.59 -27.44 -22.46
CA ARG A 128 10.82 -27.80 -23.18
C ARG A 128 12.01 -27.94 -22.23
N LEU A 129 12.08 -27.10 -21.21
CA LEU A 129 13.18 -27.07 -20.24
C LEU A 129 12.95 -28.02 -19.05
N GLY A 130 11.75 -28.61 -18.93
CA GLY A 130 11.42 -29.53 -17.84
C GLY A 130 11.31 -28.85 -16.47
N ILE A 131 11.05 -27.55 -16.46
CA ILE A 131 10.90 -26.74 -15.24
C ILE A 131 9.43 -26.80 -14.82
N ASP A 132 9.16 -27.22 -13.59
CA ASP A 132 7.84 -27.12 -12.97
C ASP A 132 7.66 -25.70 -12.39
N PRO A 133 6.75 -24.87 -12.95
CA PRO A 133 6.57 -23.50 -12.50
C PRO A 133 6.06 -23.38 -11.06
N LEU A 134 5.54 -24.46 -10.46
CA LEU A 134 5.03 -24.45 -9.09
C LEU A 134 6.10 -24.79 -8.04
N THR A 135 7.19 -25.46 -8.43
CA THR A 135 8.22 -25.93 -7.49
C THR A 135 9.61 -25.42 -7.79
N ASP A 136 9.90 -25.11 -9.06
CA ASP A 136 11.27 -24.88 -9.55
C ASP A 136 11.54 -23.40 -9.83
N ILE A 137 10.52 -22.55 -9.79
CA ILE A 137 10.68 -21.10 -9.91
C ILE A 137 10.93 -20.52 -8.53
N GLU A 138 12.11 -19.94 -8.34
CA GLU A 138 12.34 -19.10 -7.17
C GLU A 138 11.38 -17.91 -7.18
N PRO A 139 10.60 -17.70 -6.10
CA PRO A 139 9.66 -16.60 -6.02
C PRO A 139 10.40 -15.26 -6.06
N LYS A 140 9.84 -14.28 -6.76
CA LYS A 140 10.36 -12.91 -6.78
C LYS A 140 10.41 -12.37 -5.34
N GLN A 141 11.58 -11.94 -4.89
CA GLN A 141 11.71 -11.23 -3.62
C GLN A 141 11.61 -9.72 -3.86
N TRP A 142 10.64 -9.10 -3.19
CA TRP A 142 10.44 -7.66 -3.21
C TRP A 142 11.21 -7.06 -2.04
N THR A 143 12.25 -6.29 -2.31
CA THR A 143 12.94 -5.53 -1.26
C THR A 143 12.48 -4.09 -1.32
N ILE A 144 11.54 -3.72 -0.44
CA ILE A 144 11.09 -2.34 -0.28
C ILE A 144 11.98 -1.66 0.76
N THR A 145 12.68 -0.60 0.38
CA THR A 145 13.55 0.15 1.26
C THR A 145 12.91 1.49 1.62
N LEU A 146 12.40 1.58 2.85
CA LEU A 146 11.85 2.81 3.42
C LEU A 146 12.97 3.65 4.04
N SER A 147 12.92 4.96 3.82
CA SER A 147 13.76 5.87 4.60
C SER A 147 13.42 5.80 6.09
N GLU A 148 14.43 5.87 6.95
CA GLU A 148 14.26 5.84 8.40
C GLU A 148 13.30 6.93 8.89
N GLY A 149 13.40 8.14 8.33
CA GLY A 149 12.54 9.27 8.68
C GLY A 149 11.06 8.98 8.42
N LEU A 150 10.72 8.49 7.23
CA LEU A 150 9.35 8.15 6.86
C LEU A 150 8.82 6.96 7.69
N TYR A 151 9.64 5.94 7.92
CA TYR A 151 9.28 4.82 8.79
C TYR A 151 8.94 5.28 10.22
N LEU A 152 9.78 6.13 10.81
CA LEU A 152 9.56 6.65 12.16
C LEU A 152 8.33 7.56 12.22
N GLN A 153 8.06 8.35 11.18
CA GLN A 153 6.87 9.18 11.06
C GLN A 153 5.61 8.31 11.06
N MET A 154 5.54 7.31 10.17
CA MET A 154 4.41 6.37 10.10
C MET A 154 4.22 5.61 11.42
N LYS A 155 5.31 5.09 12.00
CA LYS A 155 5.26 4.33 13.26
C LYS A 155 4.69 5.18 14.40
N ARG A 156 5.11 6.44 14.54
CA ARG A 156 4.58 7.35 15.57
C ARG A 156 3.11 7.64 15.34
N ALA A 157 2.73 8.01 14.12
CA ALA A 157 1.34 8.30 13.79
C ALA A 157 0.42 7.09 14.01
N LEU A 158 0.87 5.87 13.71
CA LEU A 158 0.11 4.65 13.99
C LEU A 158 -0.07 4.40 15.50
N ILE A 159 0.97 4.63 16.31
CA ILE A 159 0.87 4.52 17.77
C ILE A 159 -0.12 5.55 18.31
N ASP A 160 0.03 6.82 17.91
CA ASP A 160 -0.82 7.92 18.37
C ASP A 160 -2.28 7.69 17.95
N TYR A 161 -2.51 7.26 16.70
CA TYR A 161 -3.84 6.95 16.20
C TYR A 161 -4.46 5.76 16.93
N GLY A 162 -3.72 4.66 17.10
CA GLY A 162 -4.19 3.48 17.83
C GLY A 162 -4.56 3.79 19.29
N GLN A 163 -3.81 4.69 19.94
CA GLN A 163 -4.18 5.21 21.27
C GLN A 163 -5.47 6.03 21.22
N ASN A 164 -5.60 6.93 20.24
CA ASN A 164 -6.78 7.78 20.08
C ASN A 164 -8.08 6.98 19.86
N VAL A 165 -8.02 5.91 19.07
CA VAL A 165 -9.20 5.08 18.77
C VAL A 165 -9.35 3.86 19.69
N ASN A 166 -8.49 3.73 20.72
CA ASN A 166 -8.40 2.59 21.63
C ASN A 166 -8.19 1.22 20.92
N ASP A 167 -7.47 1.21 19.80
CA ASP A 167 -7.08 -0.01 19.08
C ASP A 167 -5.55 -0.09 18.92
N PHE A 168 -4.88 -0.44 20.02
CA PHE A 168 -3.45 -0.69 20.01
C PHE A 168 -3.07 -1.92 19.18
N LEU A 169 -3.95 -2.93 19.11
CA LEU A 169 -3.66 -4.17 18.39
C LEU A 169 -3.67 -3.95 16.88
N GLY A 170 -4.65 -3.22 16.35
CA GLY A 170 -4.71 -2.84 14.94
C GLY A 170 -3.48 -2.01 14.52
N ALA A 171 -3.10 -1.03 15.34
CA ALA A 171 -1.88 -0.25 15.10
C ALA A 171 -0.61 -1.13 15.13
N ALA A 172 -0.49 -2.03 16.11
CA ALA A 172 0.66 -2.94 16.23
C ALA A 172 0.76 -3.91 15.04
N GLU A 173 -0.37 -4.48 14.59
CA GLU A 173 -0.41 -5.33 13.41
C GLU A 173 -0.04 -4.56 12.14
N THR A 174 -0.44 -3.29 12.01
CA THR A 174 -0.01 -2.43 10.91
C THR A 174 1.50 -2.22 10.89
N ILE A 175 2.09 -1.90 12.05
CA ILE A 175 3.55 -1.73 12.18
C ILE A 175 4.29 -3.04 11.87
N LYS A 176 3.76 -4.17 12.34
CA LYS A 176 4.31 -5.49 12.08
C LYS A 176 4.26 -5.82 10.58
N MET A 177 3.17 -5.49 9.90
CA MET A 177 3.05 -5.61 8.44
C MET A 177 4.13 -4.77 7.75
N ILE A 178 4.29 -3.49 8.11
CA ILE A 178 5.32 -2.62 7.51
C ILE A 178 6.71 -3.24 7.70
N ASN A 179 7.02 -3.72 8.91
CA ASN A 179 8.31 -4.37 9.19
C ASN A 179 8.52 -5.68 8.41
N ALA A 180 7.45 -6.39 8.06
CA ALA A 180 7.53 -7.66 7.34
C ALA A 180 7.85 -7.46 5.86
N VAL A 181 7.46 -6.31 5.29
CA VAL A 181 7.56 -6.04 3.85
C VAL A 181 8.60 -4.98 3.51
N THR A 182 9.19 -4.32 4.51
CA THR A 182 10.19 -3.25 4.31
C THR A 182 11.46 -3.44 5.12
N ASN A 183 12.57 -3.01 4.55
CA ASN A 183 13.84 -2.85 5.23
C ASN A 183 14.12 -1.36 5.46
N PRO A 184 14.05 -0.84 6.70
CA PRO A 184 14.40 0.54 6.95
C PRO A 184 15.89 0.77 6.68
N THR A 185 16.21 1.73 5.81
CA THR A 185 17.61 2.08 5.53
C THR A 185 18.24 2.69 6.77
N LYS A 186 19.32 2.10 7.27
CA LYS A 186 20.21 2.80 8.21
C LYS A 186 20.96 3.85 7.38
N LEU A 187 20.58 5.13 7.51
CA LEU A 187 21.42 6.22 6.99
C LEU A 187 22.83 6.04 7.56
N GLY A 188 23.82 6.14 6.68
CA GLY A 188 25.18 5.65 6.88
C GLY A 188 25.72 5.82 8.28
N LYS A 189 26.25 4.73 8.85
CA LYS A 189 27.37 4.88 9.77
C LYS A 189 28.46 5.60 9.01
N ASN A 190 28.59 6.90 9.24
CA ASN A 190 29.78 7.66 8.90
C ASN A 190 31.00 6.83 9.30
N GLN A 191 31.95 6.73 8.37
CA GLN A 191 33.33 6.36 8.66
C GLN A 191 33.83 7.22 9.84
N ILE A 192 33.95 6.60 11.01
CA ILE A 192 34.69 7.06 12.19
C ILE A 192 35.01 5.72 12.90
N ILE A 193 36.22 5.15 12.94
CA ILE A 193 37.61 5.63 12.93
C ILE A 193 38.44 4.59 12.16
#